data_AF-A0A9D7PC62-F1
#
_entry.id   AF-A0A9D7PC62-F1
#
_cell.length_a   1.000
_cell.length_b   1.000
_cell.length_c   1.000
_cell.angle_alpha   90.00
_cell.angle_beta   90.00
_cell.angle_gamma   90.00
#
_symmetry.space_group_name_H-M   'P 1'
#
loop_
_entity.id
_entity.type
_entity.pdbx_description
1 polymer ?
#
loop_
_entity_poly.entity_id
_entity_poly.type
_entity_poly.pdbx_seq_one_letter_code
_entity_poly.pdbx_strand_id
1 'polypeptide(L)'
;MALTAILVNVTANELVYKITNAATLGTTLTIPAAGGATPDLATDCVDDTWGRAASAQLRAVCRAGLDGLGAQAAGGWSQAEARDLLMGDGTTQAGGPLMPRAEIDLQPATGVGGGALCEADVDVDGSGRPEINITAIATAGDCYMRVRLRASSSVK
;
A
#
# COMPACT_ATOMS: atom_id res chain seq x y z
N MET A 1 22.37 4.75 6.18
CA MET A 1 21.46 5.33 5.15
C MET A 1 20.19 4.50 5.15
N ALA A 2 19.04 5.08 4.76
CA ALA A 2 17.73 4.46 4.96
C ALA A 2 16.87 4.51 3.69
N LEU A 3 15.86 3.64 3.64
CA LEU A 3 14.71 3.81 2.77
C LEU A 3 13.75 4.80 3.44
N THR A 4 13.25 5.76 2.68
CA THR A 4 12.25 6.71 3.17
C THR A 4 11.10 6.78 2.17
N ALA A 5 9.87 6.76 2.67
CA ALA A 5 8.66 6.99 1.87
C ALA A 5 8.02 8.32 2.29
N ILE A 6 7.60 9.11 1.31
CA ILE A 6 6.87 10.36 1.53
C ILE A 6 5.64 10.33 0.63
N LEU A 7 4.46 10.58 1.20
CA LEU A 7 3.25 10.79 0.42
C LEU A 7 3.39 12.09 -0.39
N VAL A 8 3.33 11.98 -1.73
CA VAL A 8 3.52 13.12 -2.63
C VAL A 8 2.24 13.53 -3.36
N ASN A 9 1.23 12.66 -3.40
CA ASN A 9 -0.06 13.00 -4.00
C ASN A 9 -1.16 12.06 -3.50
N VAL A 10 -2.35 12.60 -3.29
CA VAL A 10 -3.59 11.85 -3.06
C VAL A 10 -4.64 12.26 -4.08
N THR A 11 -5.29 11.26 -4.65
CA THR A 11 -6.47 11.43 -5.51
C THR A 11 -7.61 10.57 -4.98
N ALA A 12 -8.79 10.71 -5.59
CA ALA A 12 -9.94 9.87 -5.24
C ALA A 12 -9.63 8.37 -5.35
N ASN A 13 -8.73 7.96 -6.25
CA ASN A 13 -8.50 6.55 -6.59
C ASN A 13 -7.05 6.11 -6.41
N GLU A 14 -6.15 6.95 -5.92
CA GLU A 14 -4.72 6.63 -5.85
C GLU A 14 -4.02 7.41 -4.73
N LEU A 15 -3.16 6.72 -3.97
CA LEU A 15 -2.11 7.29 -3.12
C LEU A 15 -0.77 7.12 -3.84
N VAL A 16 0.03 8.18 -3.92
CA VAL A 16 1.37 8.14 -4.53
C VAL A 16 2.41 8.47 -3.48
N TYR A 17 3.31 7.51 -3.26
CA TYR A 17 4.48 7.67 -2.40
C TYR A 17 5.74 7.82 -3.25
N LYS A 18 6.56 8.82 -2.93
CA LYS A 18 7.94 8.87 -3.39
C LYS A 18 8.79 8.10 -2.40
N ILE A 19 9.46 7.06 -2.89
CA ILE A 19 10.45 6.29 -2.15
C ILE A 19 11.83 6.78 -2.56
N THR A 20 12.61 7.22 -1.59
CA THR A 20 14.02 7.52 -1.78
C THR A 20 14.84 6.40 -1.18
N ASN A 21 15.60 5.71 -2.03
CA ASN A 21 16.46 4.61 -1.64
C ASN A 21 17.92 5.08 -1.66
N ALA A 22 18.48 5.25 -0.47
CA ALA A 22 19.92 5.36 -0.24
C ALA A 22 20.44 4.18 0.61
N ALA A 23 19.62 3.15 0.80
CA ALA A 23 19.87 2.06 1.74
C ALA A 23 20.75 0.97 1.14
N THR A 24 21.24 0.09 2.00
CA THR A 24 21.85 -1.18 1.56
C THR A 24 20.78 -2.12 1.02
N LEU A 25 21.17 -3.02 0.11
CA LEU A 25 20.30 -4.08 -0.39
C LEU A 25 19.68 -4.89 0.75
N GLY A 26 18.40 -5.22 0.62
CA GLY A 26 17.63 -5.95 1.62
C GLY A 26 17.12 -5.12 2.80
N THR A 27 17.43 -3.82 2.86
CA THR A 27 16.79 -2.93 3.84
C THR A 27 15.30 -2.85 3.57
N THR A 28 14.49 -2.88 4.62
CA THR A 28 13.04 -2.77 4.53
C THR A 28 12.51 -1.47 5.14
N LEU A 29 11.40 -0.97 4.59
CA LEU A 29 10.59 0.11 5.12
C LEU A 29 9.13 -0.34 5.13
N THR A 30 8.45 -0.14 6.25
CA THR A 30 7.04 -0.49 6.41
C THR A 30 6.18 0.76 6.35
N ILE A 31 5.11 0.72 5.55
CA ILE A 31 3.98 1.64 5.67
C ILE A 31 2.89 0.90 6.45
N PRO A 32 2.65 1.27 7.72
CA PRO A 32 1.71 0.55 8.57
C PRO A 32 0.26 0.80 8.13
N ALA A 33 -0.62 -0.11 8.56
CA ALA A 33 -2.07 0.06 8.42
C ALA A 33 -2.57 1.32 9.16
N ALA A 34 -2.02 1.54 10.37
CA ALA A 34 -2.44 2.59 11.29
C ALA A 34 -1.46 2.75 12.45
N GLY A 35 -1.49 3.91 13.11
CA GLY A 35 -0.78 4.18 14.37
C GLY A 35 0.48 5.04 14.22
N GLY A 36 0.75 5.56 13.02
CA GLY A 36 1.87 6.45 12.74
C GLY A 36 1.48 7.88 12.33
N ALA A 37 2.51 8.70 12.13
CA ALA A 37 2.44 9.86 11.25
C ALA A 37 2.81 9.41 9.82
N THR A 38 2.42 10.16 8.79
CA THR A 38 2.75 9.88 7.38
C THR A 38 4.23 9.47 7.21
N PRO A 39 4.52 8.32 6.57
CA PRO A 39 3.60 7.44 5.83
C PRO A 39 2.82 6.47 6.75
N ASP A 40 1.49 6.44 6.60
CA ASP A 40 0.54 5.59 7.33
C ASP A 40 -0.74 5.44 6.51
N LEU A 41 -1.14 4.20 6.15
CA LEU A 41 -2.24 3.99 5.20
C LEU A 41 -3.55 4.65 5.65
N ALA A 42 -3.90 4.49 6.93
CA ALA A 42 -5.10 5.08 7.48
C ALA A 42 -5.05 6.60 7.44
N THR A 43 -3.94 7.22 7.86
CA THR A 43 -3.79 8.68 7.91
C THR A 43 -3.74 9.29 6.51
N ASP A 44 -2.99 8.67 5.60
CA ASP A 44 -2.73 9.17 4.26
C ASP A 44 -3.96 9.13 3.35
N CYS A 45 -4.99 8.34 3.71
CA CYS A 45 -6.22 8.24 2.93
C CYS A 45 -7.35 9.20 3.37
N VAL A 46 -7.31 9.75 4.59
CA VAL A 46 -8.38 10.64 5.09
C VAL A 46 -8.15 12.11 4.77
N ASP A 47 -6.91 12.56 4.77
CA ASP A 47 -6.56 13.94 4.42
C ASP A 47 -5.07 13.98 4.03
N ASP A 48 -4.75 14.51 2.85
CA ASP A 48 -3.37 14.77 2.49
C ASP A 48 -2.95 16.16 2.97
N THR A 49 -1.64 16.42 3.00
CA THR A 49 -1.05 17.72 3.33
C THR A 49 -1.59 18.90 2.48
N TRP A 50 -2.38 18.62 1.44
CA TRP A 50 -2.89 19.55 0.44
C TRP A 50 -4.44 19.66 0.45
N GLY A 51 -5.12 19.11 1.46
CA GLY A 51 -6.57 19.17 1.63
C GLY A 51 -7.37 18.31 0.65
N ARG A 52 -6.75 17.26 0.08
CA ARG A 52 -7.40 16.26 -0.77
C ARG A 52 -7.59 14.98 0.02
N ALA A 53 -8.76 14.37 -0.16
CA ALA A 53 -9.09 13.09 0.46
C ALA A 53 -9.30 12.00 -0.60
N ALA A 54 -8.95 10.77 -0.24
CA ALA A 54 -9.28 9.62 -1.05
C ALA A 54 -10.79 9.36 -1.07
N SER A 55 -11.28 8.67 -2.10
CA SER A 55 -12.68 8.27 -2.18
C SER A 55 -13.06 7.36 -1.00
N ALA A 56 -14.36 7.22 -0.71
CA ALA A 56 -14.82 6.31 0.33
C ALA A 56 -14.35 4.86 0.10
N GLN A 57 -14.21 4.44 -1.16
CA GLN A 57 -13.74 3.10 -1.52
C GLN A 57 -12.26 2.91 -1.19
N LEU A 58 -11.40 3.87 -1.56
CA LEU A 58 -9.98 3.79 -1.24
C LEU A 58 -9.75 3.92 0.26
N ARG A 59 -10.51 4.77 0.96
CA ARG A 59 -10.48 4.86 2.43
C ARG A 59 -10.88 3.55 3.09
N ALA A 60 -11.87 2.83 2.56
CA ALA A 60 -12.23 1.51 3.07
C ALA A 60 -11.05 0.55 2.95
N VAL A 61 -10.38 0.49 1.79
CA VAL A 61 -9.20 -0.36 1.59
C VAL A 61 -8.07 0.01 2.56
N CYS A 62 -7.69 1.30 2.63
CA CYS A 62 -6.59 1.78 3.46
C CYS A 62 -6.86 1.61 4.97
N ARG A 63 -8.12 1.68 5.40
CA ARG A 63 -8.52 1.54 6.81
C ARG A 63 -9.06 0.15 7.15
N ALA A 64 -8.90 -0.83 6.27
CA ALA A 64 -9.48 -2.17 6.45
C ALA A 64 -9.05 -2.87 7.74
N GLY A 65 -7.80 -2.66 8.18
CA GLY A 65 -7.28 -3.18 9.45
C GLY A 65 -7.79 -2.46 10.71
N LEU A 66 -8.37 -1.27 10.57
CA LEU A 66 -8.94 -0.48 11.67
C LEU A 66 -10.46 -0.64 11.76
N ASP A 67 -11.14 -0.44 10.63
CA ASP A 67 -12.60 -0.38 10.59
C ASP A 67 -13.21 -1.79 10.57
N GLY A 68 -12.41 -2.82 10.23
CA GLY A 68 -12.87 -4.18 10.07
C GLY A 68 -13.81 -4.31 8.87
N LEU A 69 -13.32 -4.85 7.76
CA LEU A 69 -14.12 -5.06 6.56
C LEU A 69 -14.49 -6.53 6.38
N GLY A 70 -15.74 -6.78 5.97
CA GLY A 70 -16.23 -8.13 5.68
C GLY A 70 -16.27 -9.06 6.90
N ALA A 71 -15.92 -10.34 6.69
CA ALA A 71 -15.89 -11.37 7.73
C ALA A 71 -14.68 -11.25 8.68
N GLN A 72 -13.70 -10.42 8.33
CA GLN A 72 -12.39 -10.31 8.95
C GLN A 72 -12.38 -9.31 10.11
N ALA A 73 -13.45 -8.52 10.27
CA ALA A 73 -13.66 -7.61 11.40
C ALA A 73 -13.62 -8.31 12.78
N ALA A 74 -13.73 -9.64 12.82
CA ALA A 74 -13.72 -10.43 14.05
C ALA A 74 -12.45 -11.30 14.27
N GLY A 75 -11.56 -11.43 13.28
CA GLY A 75 -10.49 -12.46 13.31
C GLY A 75 -9.09 -12.00 12.88
N GLY A 76 -8.92 -10.75 12.45
CA GLY A 76 -7.67 -10.29 11.85
C GLY A 76 -7.52 -10.78 10.40
N TRP A 77 -6.58 -10.17 9.67
CA TRP A 77 -6.28 -10.52 8.29
C TRP A 77 -5.24 -11.63 8.23
N SER A 78 -5.39 -12.57 7.29
CA SER A 78 -4.28 -13.42 6.87
C SER A 78 -3.41 -12.70 5.83
N GLN A 79 -2.17 -13.15 5.67
CA GLN A 79 -1.25 -12.60 4.65
C GLN A 79 -1.86 -12.66 3.24
N ALA A 80 -2.50 -13.78 2.88
CA ALA A 80 -3.13 -13.92 1.57
C ALA A 80 -4.27 -12.90 1.37
N GLU A 81 -5.11 -12.68 2.38
CA GLU A 81 -6.22 -11.72 2.28
C GLU A 81 -5.72 -10.29 2.25
N ALA A 82 -4.66 -9.97 2.99
CA ALA A 82 -4.02 -8.66 2.95
C ALA A 82 -3.48 -8.36 1.54
N ARG A 83 -2.78 -9.33 0.93
CA ARG A 83 -2.29 -9.22 -0.45
C ARG A 83 -3.41 -9.09 -1.46
N ASP A 84 -4.49 -9.85 -1.33
CA ASP A 84 -5.64 -9.72 -2.21
C ASP A 84 -6.31 -8.33 -2.08
N LEU A 85 -6.36 -7.78 -0.87
CA LEU A 85 -6.91 -6.45 -0.61
C LEU A 85 -6.06 -5.33 -1.21
N LEU A 86 -4.75 -5.32 -0.93
CA LEU A 86 -3.88 -4.19 -1.24
C LEU A 86 -3.11 -4.33 -2.55
N MET A 87 -2.80 -5.56 -2.99
CA MET A 87 -2.14 -5.84 -4.27
C MET A 87 -3.10 -6.37 -5.34
N GLY A 88 -4.26 -6.89 -4.96
CA GLY A 88 -5.22 -7.44 -5.91
C GLY A 88 -4.72 -8.73 -6.57
N ASP A 89 -3.88 -9.52 -5.88
CA ASP A 89 -3.22 -10.68 -6.47
C ASP A 89 -4.19 -11.82 -6.88
N GLY A 90 -5.43 -11.80 -6.36
CA GLY A 90 -6.49 -12.72 -6.73
C GLY A 90 -6.23 -14.17 -6.32
N THR A 91 -5.26 -14.41 -5.43
CA THR A 91 -4.91 -15.75 -4.94
C THR A 91 -5.89 -16.25 -3.88
N THR A 92 -6.58 -15.33 -3.21
CA THR A 92 -7.68 -15.58 -2.29
C THR A 92 -8.77 -14.51 -2.47
N GLN A 93 -9.81 -14.56 -1.64
CA GLN A 93 -10.85 -13.53 -1.59
C GLN A 93 -10.81 -12.80 -0.24
N ALA A 94 -10.29 -11.57 -0.26
CA ALA A 94 -10.44 -10.60 0.81
C ALA A 94 -11.92 -10.22 0.98
N GLY A 95 -12.51 -10.55 2.13
CA GLY A 95 -13.89 -10.18 2.45
C GLY A 95 -14.91 -10.67 1.42
N GLY A 96 -15.85 -9.79 1.05
CA GLY A 96 -16.93 -10.10 0.10
C GLY A 96 -16.59 -9.81 -1.37
N PRO A 97 -17.36 -10.33 -2.33
CA PRO A 97 -17.12 -10.12 -3.77
C PRO A 97 -17.26 -8.67 -4.24
N LEU A 98 -17.92 -7.82 -3.47
CA LEU A 98 -18.09 -6.39 -3.76
C LEU A 98 -17.10 -5.51 -2.97
N MET A 99 -16.18 -6.12 -2.21
CA MET A 99 -15.19 -5.38 -1.46
C MET A 99 -14.21 -4.71 -2.42
N PRO A 100 -14.00 -3.38 -2.33
CA PRO A 100 -13.00 -2.71 -3.15
C PRO A 100 -11.62 -3.30 -2.85
N ARG A 101 -10.79 -3.38 -3.89
CA ARG A 101 -9.39 -3.81 -3.82
C ARG A 101 -8.51 -2.70 -4.35
N ALA A 102 -7.27 -2.67 -3.90
CA ALA A 102 -6.22 -1.88 -4.51
C ALA A 102 -5.28 -2.78 -5.32
N GLU A 103 -4.43 -2.12 -6.09
CA GLU A 103 -3.25 -2.69 -6.72
C GLU A 103 -2.07 -1.77 -6.45
N ILE A 104 -0.88 -2.36 -6.30
CA ILE A 104 0.36 -1.63 -6.07
C ILE A 104 1.16 -1.63 -7.38
N ASP A 105 1.51 -0.44 -7.86
CA ASP A 105 2.37 -0.23 -9.02
C ASP A 105 3.64 0.50 -8.60
N LEU A 106 4.79 -0.02 -9.00
CA LEU A 106 6.11 0.54 -8.71
C LEU A 106 6.76 1.04 -9.99
N GLN A 107 7.08 2.33 -10.02
CA GLN A 107 7.70 2.97 -11.17
C GLN A 107 9.04 3.59 -10.77
N PRO A 108 10.15 3.29 -11.45
CA PRO A 108 11.41 3.99 -11.19
C PRO A 108 11.27 5.48 -11.51
N ALA A 109 11.88 6.34 -10.71
CA ALA A 109 11.98 7.76 -11.04
C ALA A 109 12.87 7.94 -12.28
N THR A 110 12.55 8.93 -13.11
CA THR A 110 13.28 9.18 -14.37
C THR A 110 14.78 9.34 -14.13
N GLY A 111 15.59 8.65 -14.93
CA GLY A 111 17.05 8.72 -14.89
C GLY A 111 17.77 7.47 -14.36
N VAL A 112 17.03 6.44 -13.91
CA VAL A 112 17.62 5.17 -13.50
C VAL A 112 17.36 4.08 -14.55
N GLY A 113 18.42 3.56 -15.14
CA GLY A 113 18.33 2.60 -16.24
C GLY A 113 17.86 1.20 -15.79
N GLY A 114 16.72 0.76 -16.30
CA GLY A 114 16.45 -0.64 -16.66
C GLY A 114 16.28 -1.68 -15.55
N GLY A 115 16.22 -1.32 -14.27
CA GLY A 115 16.03 -2.26 -13.16
C GLY A 115 15.00 -1.80 -12.15
N ALA A 116 14.33 -2.74 -11.49
CA ALA A 116 13.50 -2.44 -10.33
C ALA A 116 14.40 -1.97 -9.17
N LEU A 117 14.05 -0.87 -8.50
CA LEU A 117 14.87 -0.22 -7.46
C LEU A 117 14.44 -0.57 -6.04
N CYS A 118 13.19 -0.99 -5.95
CA CYS A 118 12.46 -1.34 -4.76
C CYS A 118 11.45 -2.42 -5.15
N GLU A 119 11.16 -3.32 -4.25
CA GLU A 119 10.02 -4.24 -4.33
C GLU A 119 9.05 -3.89 -3.22
N ALA A 120 7.75 -4.07 -3.45
CA ALA A 120 6.73 -3.89 -2.44
C ALA A 120 5.91 -5.16 -2.37
N ASP A 121 5.73 -5.66 -1.15
CA ASP A 121 4.82 -6.75 -0.84
C ASP A 121 3.89 -6.31 0.30
N VAL A 122 2.81 -7.06 0.47
CA VAL A 122 1.84 -6.83 1.53
C VAL A 122 1.92 -7.96 2.54
N ASP A 123 1.98 -7.57 3.81
CA ASP A 123 2.01 -8.49 4.94
C ASP A 123 0.94 -8.11 5.96
N VAL A 124 0.90 -8.84 7.08
CA VAL A 124 0.09 -8.53 8.24
C VAL A 124 0.97 -8.24 9.44
N ASP A 125 0.68 -7.16 10.15
CA ASP A 125 1.39 -6.80 11.37
C ASP A 125 1.12 -7.83 12.49
N GLY A 126 1.84 -7.72 13.61
CA GLY A 126 1.64 -8.60 14.77
C GLY A 126 0.26 -8.51 15.44
N SER A 127 -0.60 -7.59 14.98
CA SER A 127 -1.99 -7.41 15.40
C SER A 127 -2.99 -7.90 14.33
N GLY A 128 -2.52 -8.46 13.22
CA GLY A 128 -3.34 -8.95 12.11
C GLY A 128 -3.88 -7.85 11.19
N ARG A 129 -3.19 -6.71 11.07
CA ARG A 129 -3.58 -5.60 10.17
C ARG A 129 -2.68 -5.57 8.93
N PRO A 130 -3.25 -5.32 7.73
CA PRO A 130 -2.49 -5.31 6.49
C PRO A 130 -1.51 -4.12 6.42
N GLU A 131 -0.24 -4.38 6.13
CA GLU A 131 0.83 -3.38 5.99
C GLU A 131 1.57 -3.55 4.64
N ILE A 132 2.22 -2.49 4.16
CA ILE A 132 3.04 -2.55 2.95
C ILE A 132 4.51 -2.56 3.34
N ASN A 133 5.23 -3.59 2.92
CA ASN A 133 6.66 -3.75 3.15
C ASN A 133 7.44 -3.49 1.86
N ILE A 134 8.29 -2.47 1.89
CA ILE A 134 9.11 -2.01 0.76
C ILE A 134 10.54 -2.46 1.00
N THR A 135 11.12 -3.23 0.08
CA THR A 135 12.48 -3.76 0.17
C THR A 135 13.39 -3.13 -0.87
N ALA A 136 14.58 -2.67 -0.47
CA ALA A 136 15.60 -2.17 -1.38
C ALA A 136 16.22 -3.32 -2.17
N ILE A 137 16.07 -3.31 -3.49
CA ILE A 137 16.71 -4.26 -4.42
C ILE A 137 17.79 -3.61 -5.30
N ALA A 138 17.99 -2.30 -5.14
CA ALA A 138 19.15 -1.56 -5.63
C ALA A 138 19.80 -0.78 -4.46
N THR A 139 21.08 -0.40 -4.61
CA THR A 139 21.81 0.37 -3.58
C THR A 139 21.55 1.87 -3.63
N ALA A 140 20.95 2.38 -4.71
CA ALA A 140 20.60 3.79 -4.87
C ALA A 140 19.49 3.97 -5.91
N GLY A 141 18.65 4.97 -5.71
CA GLY A 141 17.66 5.43 -6.68
C GLY A 141 16.35 5.87 -6.03
N ASP A 142 15.53 6.59 -6.78
CA ASP A 142 14.18 6.95 -6.35
C ASP A 142 13.17 6.09 -7.12
N CYS A 143 12.09 5.67 -6.45
CA CYS A 143 10.93 5.03 -7.10
C CYS A 143 9.63 5.69 -6.60
N TYR A 144 8.59 5.62 -7.43
CA TYR A 144 7.24 6.01 -7.04
C TYR A 144 6.42 4.74 -6.84
N MET A 145 5.81 4.61 -5.67
CA MET A 145 4.83 3.58 -5.37
C MET A 145 3.43 4.17 -5.43
N ARG A 146 2.56 3.51 -6.18
CA ARG A 146 1.17 3.91 -6.36
C ARG A 146 0.28 2.84 -5.77
N VAL A 147 -0.54 3.20 -4.80
CA VAL A 147 -1.62 2.36 -4.28
C VAL A 147 -2.91 2.86 -4.90
N ARG A 148 -3.44 2.15 -5.90
CA ARG A 148 -4.61 2.60 -6.67
C ARG A 148 -5.77 1.63 -6.53
N LEU A 149 -6.99 2.15 -6.53
CA LEU A 149 -8.19 1.31 -6.60
C LEU A 149 -8.16 0.50 -7.88
N ARG A 150 -8.25 -0.82 -7.73
CA ARG A 150 -8.37 -1.73 -8.86
C ARG A 150 -9.73 -1.50 -9.50
N ALA A 151 -9.74 -1.25 -10.81
CA ALA A 151 -11.00 -1.22 -11.55
C ALA A 151 -11.73 -2.55 -11.34
N SER A 152 -13.00 -2.49 -10.95
CA SER A 152 -13.84 -3.68 -10.74
C SER A 152 -13.98 -4.45 -12.06
N SER A 153 -13.04 -5.34 -12.36
CA SER A 153 -13.31 -6.44 -13.26
C SER A 153 -14.27 -7.34 -12.51
N SER A 154 -15.52 -7.41 -12.96
CA SER A 154 -16.49 -8.40 -12.51
C SER A 154 -15.78 -9.73 -12.28
N VAL A 155 -15.75 -10.18 -11.02
CA VAL A 155 -15.33 -11.54 -10.68
C VAL A 155 -16.14 -12.46 -11.60
N LYS A 156 -15.45 -13.17 -12.49
CA LYS A 156 -16.10 -14.15 -13.36
C LYS A 156 -16.61 -15.31 -12.54
#